data_AF-A0A8I0JAL3-F1
#
_entry.id   AF-A0A8I0JAL3-F1
#
_cell.length_a   1.000
_cell.length_b   1.000
_cell.length_c   1.000
_cell.angle_alpha   90.00
_cell.angle_beta   90.00
_cell.angle_gamma   90.00
#
_symmetry.space_group_name_H-M   'P 1'
#
loop_
_entity.id
_entity.type
_entity.pdbx_description
1 polymer ?
#
loop_
_entity_poly.entity_id
_entity_poly.type
_entity_poly.pdbx_seq_one_letter_code
_entity_poly.pdbx_strand_id
1 'polypeptide(L)'
;MSVATPQPTPTRFKLRLVPSLVGALLCAAALASSLYYLVGPQNISSEVAAIDPSGAPTGAGASPNQPSFEILYSNGDQGLMVYEGYVYVVRLGDKLPNGRRMIGFQKRDGNWNAVTL
;
A
#
# COMPACT_ATOMS: atom_id res chain seq x y z
N MET A 1 -65.93 -0.62 -42.41
CA MET A 1 -65.65 -1.45 -41.22
C MET A 1 -64.15 -1.69 -41.17
N SER A 2 -63.44 -0.97 -40.31
CA SER A 2 -61.97 -1.00 -40.22
C SER A 2 -61.57 -1.84 -39.02
N VAL A 3 -60.81 -2.91 -39.26
CA VAL A 3 -60.35 -3.84 -38.22
C VAL A 3 -58.95 -3.39 -37.79
N ALA A 4 -58.79 -3.03 -36.51
CA ALA A 4 -57.49 -2.73 -35.94
C ALA A 4 -56.73 -4.05 -35.65
N THR A 5 -55.54 -4.19 -36.22
CA THR A 5 -54.61 -5.29 -35.93
C THR A 5 -54.00 -5.14 -34.52
N PRO A 6 -53.88 -6.21 -33.71
CA PRO A 6 -53.24 -6.14 -32.41
C PRO A 6 -51.74 -5.89 -32.55
N GLN A 7 -51.23 -4.92 -31.77
CA GLN A 7 -49.81 -4.59 -31.71
C GLN A 7 -49.07 -5.55 -30.75
N PRO A 8 -47.96 -6.18 -31.16
CA PRO A 8 -47.23 -7.11 -30.29
C PRO A 8 -46.52 -6.38 -29.15
N THR A 9 -46.71 -6.86 -27.92
CA THR A 9 -46.09 -6.33 -26.70
C THR A 9 -44.61 -6.73 -26.62
N PRO A 10 -43.66 -5.82 -26.38
CA PRO A 10 -42.25 -6.18 -26.27
C PRO A 10 -41.98 -6.95 -24.96
N THR A 11 -41.43 -8.16 -25.08
CA THR A 11 -41.01 -9.03 -23.98
C THR A 11 -39.76 -8.47 -23.29
N ARG A 12 -39.94 -7.79 -22.14
CA ARG A 12 -38.84 -7.28 -21.29
C ARG A 12 -38.15 -8.37 -20.44
N PHE A 13 -37.82 -9.54 -21.02
CA PHE A 13 -37.35 -10.68 -20.23
C PHE A 13 -35.83 -10.92 -20.21
N LYS A 14 -34.99 -10.08 -20.83
CA LYS A 14 -33.54 -10.36 -20.93
C LYS A 14 -32.59 -9.35 -20.29
N LEU A 15 -33.06 -8.30 -19.61
CA LEU A 15 -32.15 -7.23 -19.13
C LEU A 15 -31.63 -7.39 -17.69
N ARG A 16 -32.14 -8.34 -16.89
CA ARG A 16 -31.75 -8.48 -15.46
C ARG A 16 -30.76 -9.61 -15.17
N LEU A 17 -30.47 -10.50 -16.12
CA LEU A 17 -29.58 -11.64 -15.86
C LEU A 17 -28.08 -11.24 -15.88
N VAL A 18 -27.73 -10.26 -16.70
CA VAL A 18 -26.34 -9.82 -16.93
C VAL A 18 -25.67 -9.23 -15.67
N PRO A 19 -26.29 -8.34 -14.88
CA PRO A 19 -25.60 -7.74 -13.73
C PRO A 19 -25.29 -8.74 -12.60
N SER A 20 -26.11 -9.78 -12.43
CA SER A 20 -25.87 -10.82 -11.42
C SER A 20 -24.65 -11.67 -11.75
N LEU A 21 -24.43 -11.97 -13.04
CA LEU A 21 -23.33 -12.80 -13.50
C LEU A 21 -21.99 -12.07 -13.41
N VAL A 22 -21.98 -10.76 -13.68
CA VAL A 22 -20.81 -9.89 -13.47
C VAL A 22 -20.45 -9.78 -11.99
N GLY A 23 -21.45 -9.60 -11.12
CA GLY A 23 -21.22 -9.53 -9.66
C GLY A 23 -20.63 -10.82 -9.09
N ALA A 24 -21.13 -11.98 -9.54
CA ALA A 24 -20.61 -13.29 -9.12
C ALA A 24 -19.15 -13.51 -9.58
N LEU A 25 -18.81 -13.08 -10.80
CA LEU A 25 -17.45 -13.15 -11.33
C LEU A 25 -16.46 -12.28 -10.54
N LEU A 26 -16.86 -11.06 -10.17
CA LEU A 26 -16.04 -10.18 -9.35
C LEU A 26 -15.81 -10.75 -7.94
N CYS A 27 -16.84 -11.34 -7.32
CA CYS A 27 -16.68 -11.99 -6.02
C CYS A 27 -15.75 -13.21 -6.09
N ALA A 28 -15.88 -14.04 -7.13
CA ALA A 28 -15.01 -15.18 -7.35
C ALA A 28 -13.54 -14.76 -7.59
N ALA A 29 -13.33 -13.70 -8.38
CA ALA A 29 -11.99 -13.14 -8.61
C ALA A 29 -11.37 -12.59 -7.32
N ALA A 30 -12.13 -11.84 -6.51
CA ALA A 30 -11.64 -11.31 -5.25
C ALA A 30 -11.27 -12.42 -4.25
N LEU A 31 -12.07 -13.48 -4.15
CA LEU A 31 -11.77 -14.64 -3.32
C LEU A 31 -10.53 -15.39 -3.82
N ALA A 32 -10.41 -15.60 -5.12
CA ALA A 32 -9.25 -16.26 -5.72
C ALA A 32 -7.96 -15.44 -5.51
N SER A 33 -8.01 -14.11 -5.67
CA SER A 33 -6.87 -13.23 -5.38
C SER A 33 -6.48 -13.25 -3.90
N SER A 34 -7.46 -13.21 -2.98
CA SER A 34 -7.18 -13.29 -1.54
C SER A 34 -6.52 -14.61 -1.17
N LEU A 35 -7.00 -15.74 -1.70
CA LEU A 35 -6.40 -17.05 -1.48
C LEU A 35 -5.00 -17.16 -2.12
N TYR A 36 -4.79 -16.55 -3.28
CA TYR A 36 -3.47 -16.51 -3.92
C TYR A 36 -2.46 -15.67 -3.11
N TYR A 37 -2.87 -14.57 -2.49
CA TYR A 37 -1.99 -13.84 -1.57
C TYR A 37 -1.74 -14.57 -0.25
N LEU A 38 -2.70 -15.38 0.21
CA LEU A 38 -2.57 -16.12 1.47
C LEU A 38 -1.80 -17.45 1.32
N VAL A 39 -1.89 -18.10 0.15
CA VAL A 39 -1.37 -19.47 -0.10
C VAL A 39 -0.37 -19.51 -1.27
N GLY A 40 -0.15 -18.39 -1.97
CA GLY A 40 0.74 -18.30 -3.12
C GLY A 40 2.16 -18.75 -2.81
N PRO A 41 2.92 -19.19 -3.84
CA PRO A 41 4.20 -19.84 -3.65
C PRO A 41 5.13 -18.94 -2.84
N GLN A 42 5.70 -19.48 -1.76
CA GLN A 42 6.80 -18.87 -0.99
C GLN A 42 8.11 -18.71 -1.82
N ASN A 43 8.01 -18.62 -3.14
CA ASN A 43 9.12 -18.52 -4.09
C ASN A 43 9.04 -17.21 -4.88
N ILE A 44 8.69 -16.12 -4.22
CA ILE A 44 9.22 -14.82 -4.64
C ILE A 44 10.48 -14.68 -3.81
N SER A 45 11.62 -14.84 -4.47
CA SER A 45 12.93 -14.42 -3.96
C SER A 45 12.84 -12.93 -3.68
N SER A 46 12.27 -12.59 -2.53
CA SER A 46 12.43 -11.29 -1.92
C SER A 46 13.89 -11.29 -1.49
N GLU A 47 14.74 -10.66 -2.28
CA GLU A 47 16.03 -10.15 -1.82
C GLU A 47 15.76 -9.06 -0.77
N VAL A 48 15.06 -9.42 0.30
CA VAL A 48 15.18 -8.80 1.60
C VAL A 48 16.36 -9.55 2.16
N ALA A 49 17.51 -8.91 2.14
CA ALA A 49 18.68 -9.34 2.88
C ALA A 49 18.22 -9.65 4.31
N ALA A 50 18.02 -10.94 4.59
CA ALA A 50 17.83 -11.45 5.91
C ALA A 50 19.13 -11.16 6.63
N ILE A 51 19.14 -10.10 7.44
CA ILE A 51 20.19 -9.86 8.40
C ILE A 51 20.10 -11.04 9.36
N ASP A 52 21.02 -11.98 9.18
CA ASP A 52 21.26 -13.11 10.07
C ASP A 52 21.41 -12.59 11.51
N PRO A 53 20.59 -13.03 12.49
CA PRO A 53 20.76 -12.62 13.88
C PRO A 53 22.04 -13.21 14.52
N SER A 54 22.83 -13.99 13.77
CA SER A 54 23.99 -14.74 14.22
C SER A 54 25.25 -14.45 13.37
N GLY A 55 25.65 -13.19 13.23
CA GLY A 55 26.90 -12.86 12.53
C GLY A 55 27.51 -11.54 12.98
N ALA A 56 28.50 -11.62 13.87
CA ALA A 56 29.20 -10.50 14.52
C ALA A 56 29.44 -9.26 13.62
N PRO A 57 29.15 -8.03 14.09
CA PRO A 57 29.57 -6.84 13.37
C PRO A 57 31.08 -6.68 13.54
N THR A 58 31.81 -7.06 12.49
CA THR A 58 33.20 -6.64 12.34
C THR A 58 33.18 -5.18 11.95
N GLY A 59 33.53 -4.32 12.91
CA GLY A 59 34.08 -3.01 12.62
C GLY A 59 33.13 -1.82 12.78
N ALA A 60 33.74 -0.76 13.30
CA ALA A 60 33.26 0.62 13.39
C ALA A 60 32.24 0.89 14.50
N GLY A 61 32.74 1.49 15.58
CA GLY A 61 31.97 2.00 16.70
C GLY A 61 30.84 2.90 16.24
N ALA A 62 29.61 2.45 16.44
CA ALA A 62 28.42 3.26 16.40
C ALA A 62 27.96 3.50 17.84
N SER A 63 27.93 4.79 18.20
CA SER A 63 27.24 5.37 19.35
C SER A 63 25.85 4.71 19.57
N PRO A 64 25.34 4.58 20.81
CA PRO A 64 24.18 3.74 21.10
C PRO A 64 22.95 4.14 20.30
N ASN A 65 22.50 3.22 19.44
CA ASN A 65 21.15 3.04 18.87
C ASN A 65 20.22 4.25 18.94
N GLN A 66 20.41 5.21 18.04
CA GLN A 66 19.35 6.15 17.70
C GLN A 66 18.39 5.42 16.73
N PRO A 67 17.06 5.42 16.98
CA PRO A 67 16.12 4.71 16.11
C PRO A 67 16.24 5.23 14.68
N SER A 68 16.65 4.35 13.75
CA SER A 68 16.85 4.67 12.35
C SER A 68 15.49 4.67 11.65
N PHE A 69 15.11 5.82 11.09
CA PHE A 69 13.95 5.96 10.23
C PHE A 69 14.38 6.61 8.92
N GLU A 70 13.66 6.32 7.85
CA GLU A 70 13.93 6.88 6.52
C GLU A 70 12.71 7.62 5.99
N ILE A 71 12.92 8.72 5.25
CA ILE A 71 11.85 9.41 4.55
C ILE A 71 11.92 9.01 3.07
N LEU A 72 10.86 8.42 2.54
CA LEU A 72 10.80 7.99 1.14
C LEU A 72 10.34 9.12 0.21
N TYR A 73 9.47 9.98 0.72
CA TYR A 73 8.81 11.01 -0.07
C TYR A 73 8.36 12.16 0.82
N SER A 74 8.32 13.36 0.25
CA SER A 74 7.71 14.53 0.87
C SER A 74 6.96 15.38 -0.18
N ASN A 75 5.83 15.93 0.24
CA ASN A 75 5.08 16.97 -0.47
C ASN A 75 5.19 18.35 0.23
N GLY A 76 6.27 18.59 0.99
CA GLY A 76 6.48 19.82 1.77
C GLY A 76 5.89 19.75 3.17
N ASP A 77 4.57 19.59 3.29
CA ASP A 77 3.88 19.60 4.59
C ASP A 77 3.78 18.21 5.23
N GLN A 78 3.89 17.16 4.41
CA GLN A 78 3.74 15.77 4.80
C GLN A 78 4.83 14.93 4.15
N GLY A 79 5.25 13.87 4.82
CA GLY A 79 6.19 12.89 4.30
C GLY A 79 5.83 11.47 4.67
N LEU A 80 6.32 10.53 3.86
CA LEU A 80 6.21 9.10 4.13
C LEU A 80 7.48 8.65 4.83
N MET A 81 7.33 8.18 6.07
CA MET A 81 8.40 7.66 6.90
C MET A 81 8.31 6.15 6.98
N VAL A 82 9.43 5.45 6.80
CA VAL A 82 9.56 4.04 7.12
C VAL A 82 10.23 3.90 8.48
N TYR A 83 9.59 3.15 9.36
CA TYR A 83 10.12 2.82 10.68
C TYR A 83 9.64 1.41 11.07
N GLU A 84 10.56 0.55 11.52
CA GLU A 84 10.28 -0.84 11.91
C GLU A 84 9.49 -1.65 10.86
N GLY A 85 9.70 -1.37 9.56
CA GLY A 85 9.01 -2.06 8.46
C GLY A 85 7.60 -1.54 8.15
N TYR A 86 7.13 -0.52 8.87
CA TYR A 86 5.84 0.12 8.64
C TYR A 86 6.01 1.50 7.98
N VAL A 87 4.99 1.89 7.21
CA VAL A 87 4.92 3.21 6.56
C VAL A 87 3.99 4.11 7.36
N TYR A 88 4.51 5.26 7.75
CA TYR A 88 3.79 6.30 8.49
C TYR A 88 3.71 7.58 7.68
N VAL A 89 2.59 8.29 7.81
CA VAL A 89 2.49 9.68 7.33
C VAL A 89 2.90 10.59 8.49
N VAL A 90 3.95 11.38 8.27
CA VAL A 90 4.45 12.36 9.24
C VAL A 90 4.24 13.78 8.74
N ARG A 91 3.91 14.69 9.64
CA ARG A 91 3.68 16.11 9.38
C ARG A 91 4.66 16.98 10.16
N LEU A 92 4.72 18.26 9.78
CA LEU A 92 5.42 19.27 10.56
C LEU A 92 4.86 19.33 12.00
N GLY A 93 5.74 19.30 12.99
CA GLY A 93 5.41 19.33 14.42
C GLY A 93 5.30 17.95 15.07
N ASP A 94 5.18 16.87 14.29
CA ASP A 94 5.10 15.50 14.80
C ASP A 94 6.39 15.10 15.50
N LYS A 95 6.25 14.26 16.53
CA LYS A 95 7.40 13.69 17.25
C LYS A 95 7.85 12.42 16.52
N LEU A 96 9.08 12.43 16.02
CA LEU A 96 9.67 11.31 15.31
C LEU A 96 10.21 10.25 16.30
N PRO A 97 10.55 9.04 15.84
CA PRO A 97 11.10 7.98 16.69
C PRO A 97 12.35 8.40 17.48
N ASN A 98 13.15 9.32 16.93
CA ASN A 98 14.31 9.90 17.62
C ASN A 98 13.95 10.86 18.78
N GLY A 99 12.65 11.02 19.08
CA GLY A 99 12.13 11.89 20.13
C GLY A 99 12.11 13.38 19.77
N ARG A 100 12.66 13.77 18.62
CA ARG A 100 12.72 15.14 18.14
C ARG A 100 11.48 15.50 17.34
N ARG A 101 11.19 16.80 17.25
CA ARG A 101 10.05 17.29 16.47
C ARG A 101 10.46 17.52 15.02
N MET A 102 9.63 17.05 14.09
CA MET A 102 9.76 17.30 12.66
C MET A 102 9.55 18.79 12.37
N ILE A 103 10.47 19.41 11.65
CA ILE A 103 10.35 20.82 11.21
C ILE A 103 10.46 21.01 9.70
N GLY A 104 10.78 19.95 8.95
CA GLY A 104 10.84 20.05 7.50
C GLY A 104 11.41 18.82 6.84
N PHE A 105 11.32 18.80 5.52
CA PHE A 105 11.92 17.78 4.67
C PHE A 105 12.96 18.44 3.78
N GLN A 106 14.13 17.81 3.66
CA GLN A 106 15.18 18.28 2.79
C GLN A 106 15.66 17.13 1.91
N LYS A 107 15.72 17.36 0.61
CA LYS A 107 16.31 16.40 -0.33
C LYS A 107 17.82 16.63 -0.40
N ARG A 108 18.63 15.63 -0.02
CA ARG A 108 20.09 15.61 -0.19
C ARG A 108 20.48 14.38 -0.99
N ASP A 109 21.31 14.56 -2.02
CA ASP A 109 21.86 13.46 -2.83
C ASP A 109 20.79 12.50 -3.38
N GLY A 110 19.61 13.02 -3.70
CA GLY A 110 18.49 12.23 -4.18
C GLY A 110 17.63 11.59 -3.07
N ASN A 111 18.11 11.50 -1.83
CA ASN A 111 17.35 10.98 -0.69
C ASN A 111 16.64 12.08 0.10
N TRP A 112 15.48 11.77 0.66
CA TRP A 112 14.75 12.68 1.55
C TRP A 112 15.21 12.49 2.99
N ASN A 113 15.51 13.60 3.65
CA ASN A 113 15.89 13.62 5.05
C ASN A 113 14.88 14.44 5.85
N ALA A 114 14.56 13.97 7.05
CA ALA A 114 13.82 14.74 8.03
C ALA A 114 14.73 15.76 8.71
N VAL A 115 14.27 17.01 8.77
CA VAL A 115 14.91 18.06 9.55
C VAL A 115 14.20 18.14 10.90
N THR A 116 14.99 18.13 11.98
CA THR A 116 14.49 18.06 13.36
C THR A 116 15.17 19.08 14.26
N LEU A 117 14.49 19.48 15.34
CA LEU A 117 15.00 20.35 16.41
C LEU A 117 15.49 19.54 17.61
#